data_AF-A0A368TLE5-F1
#
_entry.id   AF-A0A368TLE5-F1
#
_cell.length_a   1.000
_cell.length_b   1.000
_cell.length_c   1.000
_cell.angle_alpha   90.00
_cell.angle_beta   90.00
_cell.angle_gamma   90.00
#
_symmetry.space_group_name_H-M   'P 1'
#
loop_
_entity.id
_entity.type
_entity.pdbx_description
1 polymer ?
#
loop_
_entity_poly.entity_id
_entity_poly.type
_entity_poly.pdbx_seq_one_letter_code
_entity_poly.pdbx_strand_id
1 'polypeptide(L)'
;MGKLPPEIKGEFGPGAKSLVCTLKHVANVSEPKIHELLENFRIFISPSSILRIITKNNELFHQEKADIFLAGLLSTDYQQIDDTSSRVRGQNHYTQIVCNPYYPAYFTAPHKDRLYSTRYTAW
;
A
#
# COMPACT_ATOMS: atom_id res chain seq x y z
N MET A 1 -15.80 -26.89 -20.28
CA MET A 1 -15.01 -25.81 -19.65
C MET A 1 -14.03 -26.44 -18.68
N GLY A 2 -12.73 -26.14 -18.79
CA GLY A 2 -11.70 -26.64 -17.86
C GLY A 2 -11.81 -25.94 -16.50
N LYS A 3 -11.57 -26.68 -15.40
CA LYS A 3 -11.45 -26.07 -14.07
C LYS A 3 -10.20 -25.20 -14.04
N LEU A 4 -10.34 -23.95 -13.58
CA LEU A 4 -9.19 -23.12 -13.28
C LEU A 4 -8.35 -23.79 -12.17
N PRO A 5 -7.01 -23.64 -12.22
CA PRO A 5 -6.16 -24.00 -11.10
C PRO A 5 -6.62 -23.28 -9.82
N PRO A 6 -6.56 -23.93 -8.63
CA PRO A 6 -7.05 -23.36 -7.37
C PRO A 6 -6.45 -21.99 -7.02
N GLU A 7 -5.23 -21.73 -7.48
CA GLU A 7 -4.49 -20.49 -7.27
C GLU A 7 -5.06 -19.30 -8.06
N ILE A 8 -5.81 -19.54 -9.13
CA ILE A 8 -6.42 -18.48 -9.94
C ILE A 8 -7.81 -18.18 -9.39
N LYS A 9 -7.88 -17.18 -8.50
CA LYS A 9 -9.15 -16.61 -8.03
C LYS A 9 -9.56 -15.40 -8.88
N GLY A 10 -10.72 -15.50 -9.53
CA GLY A 10 -11.29 -14.43 -10.37
C GLY A 10 -10.71 -14.39 -11.78
N GLU A 11 -10.91 -13.27 -12.48
CA GLU A 11 -10.60 -13.11 -13.91
C GLU A 11 -9.12 -12.92 -14.23
N PHE A 12 -8.36 -12.33 -13.30
CA PHE A 12 -6.94 -12.02 -13.50
C PHE A 12 -6.03 -12.90 -12.63
N GLY A 13 -5.02 -13.48 -13.26
CA GLY A 13 -4.00 -14.28 -12.60
C GLY A 13 -3.06 -13.46 -11.69
N PRO A 14 -2.25 -14.13 -10.86
CA PRO A 14 -1.36 -13.48 -9.89
C PRO A 14 -0.36 -12.51 -10.54
N GLY A 15 0.17 -12.83 -11.72
CA GLY A 15 1.13 -11.95 -12.42
C GLY A 15 0.56 -10.60 -12.85
N ALA A 16 -0.69 -10.56 -13.33
CA ALA A 16 -1.34 -9.30 -13.69
C ALA A 16 -1.62 -8.46 -12.43
N LYS A 17 -2.06 -9.11 -11.35
CA LYS A 17 -2.31 -8.45 -10.06
C LYS A 17 -1.04 -7.89 -9.45
N SER A 18 0.05 -8.66 -9.44
CA SER A 18 1.35 -8.21 -8.92
C SER A 18 1.93 -7.07 -9.75
N LEU A 19 1.76 -7.10 -11.08
CA LEU A 19 2.17 -6.00 -11.96
C LEU A 19 1.40 -4.71 -11.63
N VAL A 20 0.08 -4.77 -11.47
CA VAL A 20 -0.74 -3.62 -11.05
C VAL A 20 -0.26 -3.06 -9.71
N CYS A 21 -0.06 -3.90 -8.70
CA CYS A 21 0.44 -3.47 -7.39
C CYS A 21 1.84 -2.86 -7.48
N THR A 22 2.74 -3.44 -8.27
CA THR A 22 4.11 -2.93 -8.46
C THR A 22 4.09 -1.56 -9.12
N LEU A 23 3.31 -1.40 -10.20
CA LEU A 23 3.17 -0.12 -10.89
C LEU A 23 2.62 0.96 -9.95
N LYS A 24 1.62 0.61 -9.13
CA LYS A 24 0.99 1.55 -8.20
C LYS A 24 1.91 1.94 -7.05
N HIS A 25 2.48 0.95 -6.34
CA HIS A 25 3.13 1.16 -5.05
C HIS A 25 4.65 1.35 -5.15
N VAL A 26 5.31 0.75 -6.14
CA VAL A 26 6.77 0.86 -6.33
C VAL A 26 7.10 1.93 -7.35
N ALA A 27 6.43 1.93 -8.50
CA ALA A 27 6.71 2.86 -9.59
C ALA A 27 5.86 4.14 -9.55
N ASN A 28 4.95 4.28 -8.58
CA ASN A 28 4.09 5.45 -8.39
C ASN A 28 3.29 5.86 -9.64
N VAL A 29 2.86 4.88 -10.43
CA VAL A 29 2.06 5.10 -11.65
C VAL A 29 0.59 5.31 -11.27
N SER A 30 -0.06 6.31 -11.88
CA SER A 30 -1.47 6.58 -11.65
C SER A 30 -2.36 5.48 -12.23
N GLU A 31 -3.52 5.21 -11.61
CA GLU A 31 -4.45 4.17 -12.07
C GLU A 31 -4.89 4.33 -13.53
N PRO A 32 -5.17 5.54 -14.05
CA PRO A 32 -5.43 5.72 -15.48
C PRO A 32 -4.26 5.31 -16.38
N LYS A 33 -3.00 5.56 -15.95
CA LYS A 33 -1.81 5.17 -16.71
C LYS A 33 -1.52 3.68 -16.62
N ILE A 34 -1.84 3.03 -15.50
CA ILE A 34 -1.83 1.57 -15.40
C ILE A 34 -2.84 0.97 -16.38
N HIS A 35 -4.06 1.53 -16.44
CA HIS A 35 -5.10 1.08 -17.37
C HIS A 35 -4.64 1.22 -18.84
N GLU A 36 -4.17 2.42 -19.22
CA GLU A 36 -3.65 2.69 -20.57
C GLU A 36 -2.52 1.72 -20.97
N LEU A 37 -1.59 1.45 -20.05
CA LEU A 37 -0.53 0.47 -20.28
C LEU A 37 -1.10 -0.93 -20.56
N LEU A 38 -2.02 -1.41 -19.74
CA LEU A 38 -2.61 -2.74 -19.89
C LEU A 38 -3.41 -2.87 -21.20
N GLU A 39 -4.17 -1.84 -21.59
CA GLU A 39 -4.88 -1.80 -22.88
C GLU A 39 -3.92 -1.86 -24.07
N ASN A 40 -2.79 -1.17 -24.01
CA ASN A 40 -1.76 -1.23 -25.07
C ASN A 40 -1.20 -2.64 -25.26
N PHE A 41 -1.14 -3.45 -24.19
CA PHE A 41 -0.79 -4.87 -24.25
C PHE A 41 -1.98 -5.80 -24.52
N ARG A 42 -3.15 -5.27 -24.90
CA ARG A 42 -4.39 -6.02 -25.15
C ARG A 42 -4.91 -6.78 -23.92
N ILE A 43 -4.59 -6.31 -22.73
CA ILE A 43 -5.13 -6.81 -21.47
C ILE A 43 -6.35 -5.95 -21.11
N PHE A 44 -7.53 -6.48 -21.41
CA PHE A 44 -8.80 -5.79 -21.15
C PHE A 44 -9.19 -5.94 -19.67
N ILE A 45 -9.04 -4.85 -18.92
CA ILE A 45 -9.36 -4.78 -17.48
C ILE A 45 -10.10 -3.48 -17.20
N SER A 46 -11.15 -3.51 -16.39
CA SER A 46 -11.86 -2.28 -16.04
C SER A 46 -11.10 -1.46 -14.98
N PRO A 47 -11.24 -0.11 -14.96
CA PRO A 47 -10.65 0.72 -13.91
C PRO A 47 -11.07 0.29 -12.49
N SER A 48 -12.31 -0.15 -12.32
CA SER A 48 -12.80 -0.67 -11.04
C SER A 48 -12.11 -1.97 -10.61
N SER A 49 -11.68 -2.80 -11.56
CA SER A 49 -10.92 -4.03 -11.27
C SER A 49 -9.49 -3.70 -10.84
N ILE A 50 -8.85 -2.72 -11.48
CA ILE A 50 -7.54 -2.18 -11.04
C ILE A 50 -7.65 -1.66 -9.60
N LEU A 51 -8.66 -0.84 -9.30
CA LEU A 51 -8.89 -0.32 -7.94
C LEU A 51 -9.09 -1.46 -6.94
N ARG A 52 -9.84 -2.51 -7.31
CA ARG A 52 -10.07 -3.68 -6.44
C ARG A 52 -8.79 -4.45 -6.16
N ILE A 53 -7.91 -4.61 -7.15
CA ILE A 53 -6.60 -5.24 -6.98
C ILE A 53 -5.75 -4.45 -5.98
N ILE A 54 -5.80 -3.12 -6.02
CA ILE A 54 -5.01 -2.25 -5.14
C ILE A 54 -5.57 -2.19 -3.71
N THR A 55 -6.89 -2.26 -3.54
CA THR A 55 -7.54 -1.89 -2.26
C THR A 55 -8.17 -3.04 -1.49
N LYS A 56 -8.24 -4.25 -2.04
CA LYS A 56 -8.94 -5.39 -1.41
C LYS A 56 -7.97 -6.53 -1.11
N ASN A 57 -8.28 -7.26 -0.04
CA ASN A 57 -7.52 -8.41 0.46
C ASN A 57 -6.08 -8.03 0.86
N ASN A 58 -5.93 -6.85 1.49
CA ASN A 58 -4.63 -6.32 1.90
C ASN A 58 -4.24 -6.72 3.33
N GLU A 59 -5.00 -7.58 3.99
CA GLU A 59 -4.80 -7.96 5.40
C GLU A 59 -3.40 -8.55 5.63
N LEU A 60 -2.89 -9.32 4.65
CA LEU A 60 -1.52 -9.83 4.69
C LEU A 60 -0.49 -8.70 4.69
N PHE A 61 -0.66 -7.69 3.83
CA PHE A 61 0.24 -6.53 3.77
C PHE A 61 0.14 -5.65 5.03
N HIS A 62 -1.05 -5.56 5.62
CA HIS A 62 -1.24 -4.86 6.89
C HIS A 62 -0.50 -5.56 8.04
N GLN A 63 -0.58 -6.90 8.09
CA GLN A 63 0.18 -7.68 9.06
C GLN A 63 1.69 -7.55 8.83
N GLU A 64 2.14 -7.73 7.58
CA GLU A 64 3.56 -7.60 7.22
C GLU A 64 4.12 -6.22 7.57
N LYS A 65 3.36 -5.14 7.29
CA LYS A 65 3.70 -3.78 7.71
C LYS A 65 3.88 -3.68 9.23
N ALA A 66 2.97 -4.26 10.01
CA ALA A 66 3.01 -4.21 11.47
C ALA A 66 4.23 -4.97 12.02
N ASP A 67 4.52 -6.14 11.45
CA ASP A 67 5.66 -6.98 11.84
C ASP A 67 6.99 -6.29 11.50
N ILE A 68 7.11 -5.70 10.30
CA ILE A 68 8.28 -4.91 9.90
C ILE A 68 8.47 -3.70 10.83
N PHE A 69 7.39 -3.00 11.15
CA PHE A 69 7.46 -1.84 12.03
C PHE A 69 7.94 -2.22 13.44
N LEU A 70 7.42 -3.31 14.00
CA LEU A 70 7.84 -3.82 15.31
C LEU A 70 9.31 -4.27 15.30
N ALA A 71 9.72 -5.02 14.28
CA ALA A 71 11.12 -5.43 14.12
C ALA A 71 12.05 -4.22 13.95
N GLY A 72 11.63 -3.23 13.19
CA GLY A 72 12.33 -1.96 13.00
C GLY A 72 12.50 -1.18 14.31
N LEU A 73 11.43 -1.09 15.11
CA LEU A 73 11.48 -0.40 16.41
C LEU A 73 12.50 -1.03 17.37
N LEU A 74 12.67 -2.35 17.32
CA LEU A 74 13.61 -3.12 18.15
C LEU A 74 15.04 -3.16 17.59
N SER A 75 15.25 -2.71 16.36
CA SER A 75 16.56 -2.83 15.68
C SER A 75 17.59 -1.78 16.11
N THR A 76 17.17 -0.71 16.80
CA THR A 76 18.04 0.39 17.27
C THR A 76 17.51 1.00 18.56
N ASP A 77 18.40 1.52 19.40
CA ASP A 77 18.04 2.24 20.65
C ASP A 77 17.45 3.64 20.40
N TYR A 78 17.44 4.09 19.15
CA TYR A 78 16.93 5.39 18.72
C TYR A 78 16.02 5.23 17.51
N GLN A 79 15.10 6.18 17.35
CA GLN A 79 14.27 6.32 16.16
C GLN A 79 14.27 7.79 15.75
N GLN A 80 14.34 8.07 14.46
CA GLN A 80 14.08 9.41 13.93
C GLN A 80 12.58 9.54 13.66
N ILE A 81 12.01 10.68 14.07
CA ILE A 81 10.61 11.02 13.83
C ILE A 81 10.55 12.34 13.07
N ASP A 82 9.78 12.36 11.99
CA ASP A 82 9.48 13.54 11.19
C ASP A 82 7.99 13.54 10.80
N ASP A 83 7.48 14.65 10.27
CA ASP A 83 6.13 14.71 9.72
C ASP A 83 6.02 15.65 8.52
N THR A 84 5.18 15.27 7.57
CA THR A 84 4.82 16.10 6.42
C THR A 84 3.31 16.26 6.28
N SER A 85 2.86 17.44 5.88
CA SER A 85 1.45 17.70 5.61
C SER A 85 0.96 16.91 4.38
N SER A 86 -0.29 16.44 4.44
CA SER A 86 -0.94 15.69 3.36
C SER A 86 -2.41 16.09 3.25
N ARG A 87 -3.05 15.79 2.11
CA ARG A 87 -4.51 15.96 1.95
C ARG A 87 -5.15 14.60 1.68
N VAL A 88 -6.08 14.20 2.55
CA VAL A 88 -6.92 13.01 2.34
C VAL A 88 -8.34 13.48 2.14
N ARG A 89 -8.91 13.18 0.96
CA ARG A 89 -10.28 13.60 0.57
C ARG A 89 -10.54 15.09 0.80
N GLY A 90 -9.55 15.93 0.48
CA GLY A 90 -9.67 17.38 0.62
C GLY A 90 -9.53 17.91 2.05
N GLN A 91 -9.25 17.07 3.05
CA GLN A 91 -9.04 17.49 4.44
C GLN A 91 -7.55 17.43 4.80
N ASN A 92 -7.09 18.36 5.62
CA ASN A 92 -5.71 18.39 6.11
C ASN A 92 -5.43 17.14 6.96
N HIS A 93 -4.34 16.46 6.66
CA HIS A 93 -3.81 15.31 7.39
C HIS A 93 -2.30 15.48 7.52
N TYR A 94 -1.69 14.65 8.35
CA TYR A 94 -0.25 14.66 8.61
C TYR A 94 0.27 13.24 8.47
N THR A 95 1.30 13.07 7.65
CA THR A 95 2.01 11.80 7.49
C THR A 95 3.23 11.84 8.39
N GLN A 96 3.17 11.06 9.47
CA GLN A 96 4.28 10.84 10.38
C GLN A 96 5.23 9.80 9.79
N ILE A 97 6.52 10.06 9.92
CA ILE A 97 7.60 9.22 9.47
C ILE A 97 8.35 8.76 10.71
N VAL A 98 8.48 7.45 10.90
CA VAL A 98 9.34 6.85 11.93
C VAL A 98 10.38 6.01 11.20
N CYS A 99 11.65 6.29 11.40
CA CYS A 99 12.70 5.62 10.65
C CYS A 99 14.01 5.46 11.41
N ASN A 100 14.82 4.53 10.91
CA ASN A 100 16.21 4.33 11.25
C ASN A 100 16.95 3.81 9.99
N PRO A 101 18.25 3.44 10.05
CA PRO A 101 18.98 2.95 8.88
C PRO A 101 18.39 1.71 8.17
N TYR A 102 17.48 0.97 8.82
CA TYR A 102 16.94 -0.29 8.32
C TYR A 102 15.52 -0.18 7.76
N TYR A 103 14.74 0.84 8.18
CA TYR A 103 13.37 1.00 7.70
C TYR A 103 12.88 2.45 7.75
N PRO A 104 11.96 2.81 6.84
CA PRO A 104 11.01 3.89 7.04
C PRO A 104 9.58 3.34 7.21
N ALA A 105 8.83 3.87 8.18
CA ALA A 105 7.40 3.63 8.32
C ALA A 105 6.61 4.93 8.26
N TYR A 106 5.49 4.88 7.53
CA TYR A 106 4.64 6.03 7.27
C TYR A 106 3.23 5.81 7.84
N PHE A 107 2.73 6.83 8.53
CA PHE A 107 1.41 6.82 9.14
C PHE A 107 0.70 8.14 8.92
N THR A 108 -0.39 8.12 8.15
CA THR A 108 -1.19 9.30 7.89
C THR A 108 -2.36 9.38 8.87
N ALA A 109 -2.44 10.48 9.62
CA ALA A 109 -3.47 10.75 10.62
C ALA A 109 -4.09 12.16 10.43
N PRO A 110 -5.33 12.39 10.86
CA PRO A 110 -5.98 13.71 10.72
C PRO A 110 -5.34 14.80 11.60
N HIS A 111 -4.65 14.42 12.68
CA HIS A 111 -4.09 15.35 13.66
C HIS A 111 -2.64 15.02 14.02
N LYS A 112 -1.90 16.05 14.42
CA LYS A 112 -0.51 15.96 14.89
C LYS A 112 -0.48 15.78 16.41
N ASP A 113 -0.98 14.65 16.90
CA ASP A 113 -0.93 14.32 18.34
C ASP A 113 0.00 13.14 18.60
N ARG A 114 0.75 13.24 19.71
CA ARG A 114 1.68 12.21 20.20
C ARG A 114 0.97 10.89 20.60
N LEU A 115 -0.34 10.95 20.84
CA LEU A 115 -1.17 9.76 21.09
C LEU A 115 -1.49 8.98 19.81
N TYR A 116 -1.54 9.63 18.65
CA TYR A 116 -1.66 8.93 17.36
C TYR A 116 -0.33 8.25 16.98
N SER A 117 0.80 8.86 17.33
CA SER A 117 2.13 8.29 17.10
C SER A 117 2.48 7.09 17.99
N THR A 118 1.57 6.63 18.84
CA THR A 118 1.76 5.45 19.70
C THR A 118 0.66 4.40 19.50
N ARG A 119 -0.36 4.72 18.71
CA ARG A 119 -1.48 3.82 18.35
C ARG A 119 -1.37 3.39 16.89
N TYR A 120 -0.23 2.82 16.51
CA TYR A 120 0.03 2.31 15.16
C TYR A 120 -0.69 0.99 14.85
N THR A 121 -1.96 0.84 15.25
CA THR A 121 -2.72 -0.42 15.15
C THR A 121 -4.00 -0.30 14.30
N ALA A 122 -4.06 0.60 13.32
CA ALA A 122 -5.23 0.66 12.44
C ALA A 122 -4.85 0.98 10.99
N TRP A 123 -4.74 -0.09 10.19
CA TRP A 123 -5.17 -0.15 8.79
C TRP A 123 -5.81 -1.51 8.58
#